data_AF-A0A257UL43-F1
#
_entry.id   AF-A0A257UL43-F1
#
_cell.length_a   1.000
_cell.length_b   1.000
_cell.length_c   1.000
_cell.angle_alpha   90.00
_cell.angle_beta   90.00
_cell.angle_gamma   90.00
#
_symmetry.space_group_name_H-M   'P 1'
#
loop_
_entity.id
_entity.type
_entity.pdbx_description
1 polymer ?
#
loop_
_entity_poly.entity_id
_entity_poly.type
_entity_poly.pdbx_seq_one_letter_code
_entity_poly.pdbx_strand_id
1 'polypeptide(L)'
;MNWLTGTVRQATSATATREERTVGFAPGAAFAVGAEAWRQVGGFDPSYFLYNEDVDLCLRLRRHGWRLLFSPDMVAVHRLGAVTGSASRSPFYLEHMAATRLRPFRPLAYRLYLAALHSGYALLRAAWYRAAVRGEGGRTAAAAILRGHGRALGQLMTPPRAD
;
A
#
# COMPACT_ATOMS: atom_id res chain seq x y z
N MET A 1 -3.29 -16.78 -4.65
CA MET A 1 -3.16 -15.97 -3.41
C MET A 1 -2.96 -16.92 -2.24
N ASN A 2 -1.94 -16.73 -1.40
CA ASN A 2 -1.86 -17.49 -0.14
C ASN A 2 -2.64 -16.72 0.93
N TRP A 3 -3.88 -17.14 1.15
CA TRP A 3 -4.85 -16.50 2.05
C TRP A 3 -4.36 -16.44 3.50
N LEU A 4 -3.61 -17.45 3.96
CA LEU A 4 -3.07 -17.53 5.33
C LEU A 4 -2.05 -16.42 5.63
N THR A 5 -1.27 -16.00 4.63
CA THR A 5 -0.23 -14.97 4.83
C THR A 5 -0.60 -13.62 4.22
N GLY A 6 -1.76 -13.53 3.55
CA GLY A 6 -2.12 -12.39 2.70
C GLY A 6 -1.12 -12.17 1.56
N THR A 7 -0.38 -13.21 1.17
CA THR A 7 0.67 -13.12 0.16
C THR A 7 0.03 -13.24 -1.21
N VAL A 8 -0.07 -12.10 -1.89
CA VAL A 8 -0.30 -12.04 -3.33
C VAL A 8 1.04 -12.26 -4.02
N ARG A 9 1.12 -13.29 -4.88
CA ARG A 9 2.17 -13.33 -5.89
C ARG A 9 1.67 -12.52 -7.06
N GLN A 10 2.38 -11.45 -7.40
CA GLN A 10 2.13 -10.78 -8.67
C GLN A 10 2.54 -11.75 -9.77
N ALA A 11 1.58 -12.10 -10.62
CA ALA A 11 1.81 -12.83 -11.84
C ALA A 11 1.37 -11.93 -12.98
N THR A 12 2.05 -12.04 -14.12
CA THR A 12 1.56 -11.46 -15.36
C THR A 12 0.21 -12.08 -15.67
N SER A 13 -0.83 -11.26 -15.81
CA SER A 13 -2.12 -11.75 -16.30
C SER A 13 -1.90 -12.32 -17.70
N ALA A 14 -2.32 -13.57 -17.95
CA ALA A 14 -2.35 -14.13 -19.31
C ALA A 14 -3.27 -13.31 -20.22
N THR A 15 -4.24 -12.63 -19.61
CA THR A 15 -5.12 -11.63 -20.23
C THR A 15 -4.60 -10.25 -19.88
N ALA A 16 -3.48 -9.82 -20.50
CA ALA A 16 -3.18 -8.41 -20.57
C ALA A 16 -4.30 -7.78 -21.41
N THR A 17 -5.17 -6.98 -20.78
CA THR A 17 -6.32 -6.41 -21.48
C THR A 17 -5.78 -5.46 -22.55
N ARG A 18 -6.16 -5.65 -23.82
CA ARG A 18 -5.77 -4.75 -24.92
C ARG A 18 -6.68 -3.54 -25.06
N GLU A 19 -7.58 -3.35 -24.11
CA GLU A 19 -8.57 -2.30 -24.13
C GLU A 19 -8.29 -1.30 -23.02
N GLU A 20 -8.44 -0.02 -23.37
CA GLU A 20 -8.47 1.04 -22.38
C GLU A 20 -9.69 0.88 -21.48
N ARG A 21 -9.50 1.05 -20.17
CA ARG A 21 -10.59 0.92 -19.21
C ARG A 21 -10.37 1.76 -17.96
N THR A 22 -11.48 2.15 -17.36
CA THR A 22 -11.45 2.76 -16.03
C THR A 22 -11.05 1.72 -14.99
N VAL A 23 -10.14 2.10 -14.09
CA VAL A 23 -9.66 1.26 -12.99
C VAL A 23 -9.86 1.95 -11.64
N GLY A 24 -9.90 1.15 -10.57
CA GLY A 24 -10.06 1.67 -9.22
C GLY A 24 -8.77 2.21 -8.59
N PHE A 25 -7.62 1.80 -9.14
CA PHE A 25 -6.29 2.07 -8.60
C PHE A 25 -5.24 1.89 -9.72
N ALA A 26 -4.23 2.75 -9.73
CA ALA A 26 -3.05 2.65 -10.58
C ALA A 26 -1.79 2.68 -9.70
N PRO A 27 -0.85 1.71 -9.81
CA PRO A 27 0.36 1.71 -9.00
C PRO A 27 1.24 2.93 -9.28
N GLY A 28 1.81 3.51 -8.22
CA GLY A 28 2.70 4.67 -8.33
C GLY A 28 4.00 4.43 -9.09
N ALA A 29 4.33 3.16 -9.39
CA ALA A 29 5.55 2.77 -10.08
C ALA A 29 5.65 3.30 -11.52
N ALA A 30 4.51 3.48 -12.20
CA ALA A 30 4.46 4.02 -13.56
C ALA A 30 3.04 4.54 -13.87
N PHE A 31 2.88 5.85 -13.90
CA PHE A 31 1.64 6.51 -14.31
C PHE A 31 1.93 7.89 -14.90
N ALA A 32 0.95 8.43 -15.63
CA ALA A 32 0.91 9.83 -16.02
C ALA A 32 -0.35 10.47 -15.42
N VAL A 33 -0.26 11.75 -15.07
CA VAL A 33 -1.34 12.52 -14.47
C VAL A 33 -1.38 13.89 -15.13
N GLY A 34 -2.58 14.34 -15.50
CA GLY A 34 -2.77 15.66 -16.07
C GLY A 34 -2.32 16.74 -15.08
N ALA A 35 -1.67 17.80 -15.58
CA ALA A 35 -1.13 18.86 -14.74
C ALA A 35 -2.22 19.57 -13.90
N GLU A 36 -3.43 19.70 -14.44
CA GLU A 36 -4.59 20.23 -13.73
C GLU A 36 -4.97 19.33 -12.54
N ALA A 37 -5.21 18.04 -12.79
CA ALA A 37 -5.54 17.06 -11.76
C ALA A 37 -4.47 17.00 -10.66
N TRP A 38 -3.19 17.03 -11.05
CA TRP A 38 -2.05 17.03 -10.13
C TRP A 38 -2.04 18.24 -9.21
N ARG A 39 -2.22 19.45 -9.77
CA ARG A 39 -2.28 20.69 -8.99
C ARG A 39 -3.52 20.72 -8.10
N GLN A 40 -4.66 20.27 -8.60
CA GLN A 40 -5.92 20.27 -7.85
C GLN A 40 -5.80 19.45 -6.57
N VAL A 41 -5.21 18.25 -6.63
CA VAL A 41 -5.05 17.40 -5.44
C VAL A 41 -3.77 17.71 -4.66
N GLY A 42 -2.91 18.61 -5.15
CA GLY A 42 -1.64 18.96 -4.50
C GLY A 42 -0.57 17.87 -4.52
N GLY A 43 -0.59 16.97 -5.53
CA GLY A 43 0.39 15.90 -5.72
C GLY A 43 0.39 14.83 -4.62
N PHE A 44 1.56 14.24 -4.34
CA PHE A 44 1.72 13.29 -3.23
C PHE A 44 1.67 13.99 -1.87
N ASP A 45 1.13 13.30 -0.87
CA ASP A 45 1.20 13.77 0.51
C ASP A 45 2.63 13.52 1.06
N PRO A 46 3.41 14.57 1.40
CA PRO A 46 4.80 14.45 1.82
C PRO A 46 4.98 13.76 3.17
N SER A 47 3.88 13.51 3.89
CA SER A 47 3.92 12.75 5.13
C SER A 47 4.07 11.24 4.92
N TYR A 48 3.92 10.77 3.68
CA TYR A 48 4.32 9.44 3.27
C TYR A 48 5.80 9.45 2.92
N PHE A 49 6.57 8.62 3.61
CA PHE A 49 7.93 8.28 3.16
C PHE A 49 7.89 7.20 2.06
N LEU A 50 7.10 6.15 2.26
CA LEU A 50 7.00 5.01 1.33
C LEU A 50 5.74 4.17 1.60
N TYR A 51 5.14 3.64 0.53
CA TYR A 51 3.94 2.78 0.48
C TYR A 51 2.61 3.45 0.78
N ASN A 52 1.60 3.10 -0.02
CA ASN A 52 0.21 3.58 0.03
C ASN A 52 0.04 5.08 -0.29
N GLU A 53 1.09 5.79 -0.67
CA GLU A 53 1.06 7.16 -1.19
C GLU A 53 0.31 7.22 -2.53
N ASP A 54 0.43 6.17 -3.33
CA ASP A 54 -0.25 5.99 -4.60
C ASP A 54 -1.74 5.65 -4.41
N VAL A 55 -2.06 4.85 -3.40
CA VAL A 55 -3.45 4.58 -3.00
C VAL A 55 -4.13 5.88 -2.56
N ASP A 56 -3.48 6.67 -1.71
CA ASP A 56 -4.01 7.97 -1.28
C ASP A 56 -4.22 8.93 -2.46
N LEU A 57 -3.22 9.05 -3.35
CA LEU A 57 -3.33 9.87 -4.56
C LEU A 57 -4.52 9.44 -5.43
N CYS A 58 -4.66 8.13 -5.69
CA CYS A 58 -5.77 7.58 -6.47
C CYS A 58 -7.13 7.89 -5.85
N LEU A 59 -7.26 7.76 -4.52
CA LEU A 59 -8.50 8.07 -3.81
C LEU A 59 -8.84 9.56 -3.89
N ARG A 60 -7.86 10.45 -3.72
CA ARG A 60 -8.06 11.90 -3.85
C ARG A 60 -8.47 12.29 -5.26
N LEU A 61 -7.76 11.82 -6.28
CA LEU A 61 -8.13 12.06 -7.69
C LEU A 61 -9.59 11.68 -7.97
N ARG A 62 -10.00 10.49 -7.52
CA ARG A 62 -11.38 10.01 -7.69
C ARG A 62 -12.42 10.83 -6.92
N ARG A 63 -12.08 11.32 -5.72
CA ARG A 63 -12.96 12.22 -4.94
C ARG A 63 -13.20 13.56 -5.63
N HIS A 64 -12.24 14.03 -6.42
CA HIS A 64 -12.39 15.21 -7.28
C HIS A 64 -12.97 14.92 -8.66
N GLY A 65 -13.53 13.73 -8.88
CA GLY A 65 -14.20 13.37 -10.14
C GLY A 65 -13.26 12.95 -11.27
N TRP A 66 -11.95 12.86 -11.04
CA TRP A 66 -11.02 12.34 -12.05
C TRP A 66 -11.17 10.83 -12.21
N ARG A 67 -11.05 10.37 -13.45
CA ARG A 67 -11.03 8.95 -13.80
C ARG A 67 -9.59 8.46 -13.84
N LEU A 68 -9.37 7.25 -13.33
CA LEU A 68 -8.11 6.54 -13.49
C LEU A 68 -8.26 5.56 -14.65
N LEU A 69 -7.37 5.65 -15.64
CA LEU A 69 -7.44 4.83 -16.84
C LEU A 69 -6.22 3.92 -16.90
N PHE A 70 -6.46 2.66 -17.22
CA PHE A 70 -5.43 1.76 -17.69
C PHE A 70 -5.35 1.87 -19.20
N SER A 71 -4.16 2.17 -19.74
CA SER A 71 -3.87 2.17 -21.17
C SER A 71 -2.90 1.03 -21.51
N PRO A 72 -3.23 0.13 -22.44
CA PRO A 72 -2.36 -0.98 -22.83
C PRO A 72 -1.11 -0.51 -23.59
N ASP A 73 -1.14 0.70 -24.17
CA ASP A 73 -0.04 1.26 -24.97
C ASP A 73 1.03 1.93 -24.08
N MET A 74 0.70 2.22 -22.82
CA MET A 74 1.63 2.77 -21.84
C MET A 74 2.37 1.67 -21.08
N VAL A 75 3.50 1.23 -21.62
CA VAL A 75 4.28 0.11 -21.07
C VAL A 75 5.53 0.59 -20.34
N ALA A 76 5.71 0.12 -19.10
CA ALA A 76 6.92 0.31 -18.30
C ALA A 76 7.35 -0.99 -17.62
N VAL A 77 8.67 -1.23 -17.54
CA VAL A 77 9.23 -2.39 -16.84
C VAL A 77 9.57 -2.03 -15.41
N HIS A 78 8.86 -2.61 -14.44
CA HIS A 78 9.14 -2.42 -13.02
C HIS A 78 9.91 -3.62 -12.45
N ARG A 79 11.16 -3.40 -12.03
CA ARG A 79 11.96 -4.39 -11.29
C ARG A 79 11.51 -4.45 -9.83
N LEU A 80 10.52 -5.29 -9.55
CA LEU A 80 9.84 -5.37 -8.26
C LEU A 80 10.82 -5.58 -7.09
N GLY A 81 10.80 -4.65 -6.13
CA GLY A 81 11.48 -4.81 -4.85
C GLY A 81 13.00 -4.74 -4.90
N ALA A 82 13.58 -4.23 -5.98
CA ALA A 82 15.03 -4.10 -6.15
C ALA A 82 15.71 -3.27 -5.04
N VAL A 83 15.04 -2.23 -4.54
CA VAL A 83 15.59 -1.31 -3.54
C VAL A 83 15.19 -1.71 -2.12
N THR A 84 13.90 -1.97 -1.90
CA THR A 84 13.35 -2.13 -0.55
C THR A 84 13.24 -3.59 -0.11
N GLY A 85 13.56 -4.54 -0.99
CA GLY A 85 13.37 -5.97 -0.72
C GLY A 85 11.90 -6.36 -0.58
N SER A 86 10.96 -5.67 -1.23
CA SER A 86 9.54 -6.03 -1.15
C SER A 86 9.24 -7.42 -1.74
N ALA A 87 10.00 -7.85 -2.75
CA ALA A 87 9.91 -9.19 -3.32
C ALA A 87 10.23 -10.29 -2.29
N SER A 88 11.27 -10.09 -1.48
CA SER A 88 11.67 -10.97 -0.39
C SER A 88 10.97 -10.67 0.94
N ARG A 89 10.08 -9.66 0.98
CA ARG A 89 9.39 -9.19 2.19
C ARG A 89 10.38 -8.84 3.30
N SER A 90 11.37 -8.01 2.98
CA SER A 90 12.34 -7.50 3.95
C SER A 90 11.64 -6.89 5.18
N PRO A 91 12.30 -6.88 6.36
CA PRO A 91 11.77 -6.18 7.53
C PRO A 91 11.44 -4.72 7.25
N PHE A 92 12.27 -4.03 6.44
CA PHE A 92 12.02 -2.64 6.03
C PHE A 92 10.70 -2.50 5.27
N TYR A 93 10.42 -3.38 4.30
CA TYR A 93 9.14 -3.40 3.59
C TYR A 93 7.97 -3.67 4.54
N LEU A 94 8.08 -4.69 5.39
CA LEU A 94 7.02 -5.08 6.31
C LEU A 94 6.64 -3.96 7.27
N GLU A 95 7.63 -3.24 7.78
CA GLU A 95 7.42 -2.14 8.71
C GLU A 95 6.71 -0.95 8.05
N HIS A 96 7.23 -0.48 6.91
CA HIS A 96 6.71 0.71 6.25
C HIS A 96 5.33 0.45 5.62
N MET A 97 5.12 -0.73 5.04
CA MET A 97 3.82 -1.13 4.51
C MET A 97 2.75 -1.21 5.60
N ALA A 98 3.11 -1.70 6.80
CA ALA A 98 2.18 -1.72 7.93
C ALA A 98 1.90 -0.32 8.47
N ALA A 99 2.91 0.55 8.53
CA ALA A 99 2.80 1.92 9.06
C ALA A 99 1.80 2.80 8.31
N THR A 100 1.70 2.67 6.98
CA THR A 100 0.86 3.56 6.17
C THR A 100 -0.52 2.97 5.84
N ARG A 101 -0.82 1.75 6.30
CA ARG A 101 -1.98 0.96 5.82
C ARG A 101 -3.36 1.54 6.15
N LEU A 102 -3.45 2.35 7.20
CA LEU A 102 -4.69 2.99 7.64
C LEU A 102 -4.84 4.43 7.12
N ARG A 103 -3.77 4.99 6.58
CA ARG A 103 -3.61 6.43 6.31
C ARG A 103 -4.44 6.95 5.13
N PRO A 104 -4.60 6.22 4.01
CA PRO A 104 -5.38 6.71 2.86
C PRO A 104 -6.86 6.98 3.16
N PHE A 105 -7.40 6.43 4.25
CA PHE A 105 -8.82 6.46 4.55
C PHE A 105 -9.18 7.66 5.41
N ARG A 106 -10.21 8.41 5.01
CA ARG A 106 -10.57 9.70 5.63
C ARG A 106 -11.49 9.57 6.85
N PRO A 107 -12.62 8.84 6.81
CA PRO A 107 -13.54 8.81 7.94
C PRO A 107 -12.92 8.10 9.15
N LEU A 108 -12.91 8.76 10.31
CA LEU A 108 -12.32 8.21 11.54
C LEU A 108 -12.96 6.87 11.94
N ALA A 109 -14.28 6.76 11.84
CA ALA A 109 -15.01 5.51 12.12
C ALA A 109 -14.50 4.35 11.24
N TYR A 110 -14.25 4.62 9.96
CA TYR A 110 -13.72 3.60 9.05
C TYR A 110 -12.26 3.24 9.36
N ARG A 111 -11.44 4.21 9.76
CA ARG A 111 -10.07 3.95 10.21
C ARG A 111 -10.03 3.13 11.49
N LEU A 112 -10.94 3.37 12.45
CA LEU A 112 -11.08 2.59 13.67
C LEU A 112 -11.46 1.14 13.36
N TYR A 113 -12.43 0.94 12.47
CA TYR A 113 -12.81 -0.38 11.97
C TYR A 113 -11.62 -1.10 11.33
N LEU A 114 -10.91 -0.44 10.42
CA LEU A 114 -9.73 -1.01 9.77
C LEU A 114 -8.58 -1.23 10.76
N ALA A 115 -8.45 -0.41 11.79
CA ALA A 115 -7.44 -0.59 12.84
C ALA A 115 -7.68 -1.88 13.61
N ALA A 116 -8.93 -2.20 13.96
CA ALA A 116 -9.27 -3.47 14.62
C ALA A 116 -8.87 -4.67 13.74
N LEU A 117 -9.26 -4.66 12.46
CA LEU A 117 -8.88 -5.71 11.51
C LEU A 117 -7.38 -5.81 11.29
N HIS A 118 -6.72 -4.67 11.10
CA HIS A 118 -5.28 -4.60 10.89
C HIS A 118 -4.50 -5.05 12.12
N SER A 119 -5.01 -4.81 13.34
CA SER A 119 -4.42 -5.29 14.59
C SER A 119 -4.44 -6.81 14.65
N GLY A 120 -5.60 -7.42 14.41
CA GLY A 120 -5.73 -8.87 14.34
C GLY A 120 -4.81 -9.48 13.29
N TYR A 121 -4.80 -8.92 12.08
CA TYR A 121 -3.91 -9.36 11.00
C TYR A 121 -2.42 -9.21 11.37
N ALA A 122 -2.01 -8.09 11.96
CA ALA A 122 -0.62 -7.83 12.34
C ALA A 122 -0.13 -8.81 13.41
N LEU A 123 -0.96 -9.10 14.43
CA LEU A 123 -0.66 -10.07 15.48
C LEU A 123 -0.54 -11.49 14.91
N LEU A 124 -1.53 -11.94 14.13
CA LEU A 124 -1.51 -13.26 13.51
C LEU A 124 -0.31 -13.43 12.58
N ARG A 125 0.01 -12.40 11.79
CA ARG A 125 1.15 -12.43 10.87
C ARG A 125 2.48 -12.42 11.61
N ALA A 126 2.62 -11.62 12.67
CA ALA A 126 3.82 -11.60 13.50
C ALA A 126 4.04 -12.96 14.20
N ALA A 127 2.97 -13.56 14.73
CA ALA A 127 3.00 -14.90 15.31
C ALA A 127 3.40 -15.96 14.27
N TRP A 128 2.85 -15.87 13.05
CA TRP A 128 3.25 -16.75 11.95
C TRP A 128 4.73 -16.62 11.61
N TYR A 129 5.27 -15.40 11.48
CA TYR A 129 6.72 -15.21 11.23
C TYR A 129 7.58 -15.75 12.36
N ARG A 130 7.14 -15.63 13.61
CA ARG A 130 7.82 -16.21 14.79
C ARG A 130 7.85 -17.73 14.78
N ALA A 131 6.81 -18.37 14.26
CA ALA A 131 6.67 -19.82 14.25
C ALA A 131 7.27 -20.48 12.98
N ALA A 132 7.02 -19.89 11.82
CA ALA A 132 7.32 -20.49 10.52
C ALA A 132 8.72 -20.13 9.98
N VAL A 133 9.30 -19.00 10.38
CA VAL A 133 10.64 -18.57 9.94
C VAL A 133 11.60 -18.68 11.11
N ARG A 134 12.51 -19.65 11.04
CA ARG A 134 13.48 -19.93 12.12
C ARG A 134 14.54 -18.84 12.22
N GLY A 135 15.10 -18.69 13.43
CA GLY A 135 16.22 -17.80 13.70
C GLY A 135 15.86 -16.31 13.73
N GLU A 136 16.86 -15.46 13.50
CA GLU A 136 16.72 -14.00 13.61
C GLU A 136 15.82 -13.39 12.54
N GLY A 137 15.72 -14.02 11.35
CA GLY A 137 14.86 -13.56 10.27
C GLY A 137 13.37 -13.49 10.66
N GLY A 138 12.85 -14.52 11.33
CA GLY A 138 11.46 -14.51 11.81
C GLY A 138 11.22 -13.49 12.92
N ARG A 139 12.20 -13.33 13.83
CA ARG A 139 12.13 -12.35 14.93
C ARG A 139 12.13 -10.91 14.42
N THR A 140 13.02 -10.59 13.48
CA THR A 140 13.14 -9.25 12.89
C THR A 140 11.92 -8.89 12.04
N ALA A 141 11.40 -9.83 11.25
CA ALA A 141 10.17 -9.64 10.47
C ALA A 141 8.95 -9.40 11.38
N ALA A 142 8.77 -10.20 12.43
CA ALA A 142 7.70 -10.02 13.39
C ALA A 142 7.78 -8.67 14.11
N ALA A 143 8.98 -8.29 14.57
CA ALA A 143 9.20 -7.00 15.22
C ALA A 143 8.91 -5.82 14.26
N ALA A 144 9.31 -5.92 12.99
CA ALA A 144 8.99 -4.94 11.96
C ALA A 144 7.47 -4.79 11.74
N ILE A 145 6.72 -5.89 11.63
CA ILE A 145 5.26 -5.83 11.50
C ILE A 145 4.64 -5.10 12.69
N LEU A 146 5.06 -5.42 13.91
CA LEU A 146 4.53 -4.81 15.14
C LEU A 146 4.91 -3.33 15.27
N ARG A 147 6.16 -2.95 14.96
CA ARG A 147 6.58 -1.53 14.94
C ARG A 147 5.81 -0.72 13.92
N GLY A 148 5.66 -1.25 12.70
CA GLY A 148 4.88 -0.62 11.65
C GLY A 148 3.42 -0.46 12.06
N HIS A 149 2.82 -1.51 12.62
CA HIS A 149 1.46 -1.44 13.14
C HIS A 149 1.30 -0.41 14.27
N GLY A 150 2.24 -0.35 15.22
CA GLY A 150 2.27 0.67 16.26
C GLY A 150 2.32 2.10 15.69
N ARG A 151 3.13 2.33 14.65
CA ARG A 151 3.15 3.61 13.92
C ARG A 151 1.80 3.93 13.26
N ALA A 152 1.14 2.94 12.67
CA ALA A 152 -0.18 3.13 12.07
C ALA A 152 -1.24 3.54 13.11
N LEU A 153 -1.22 2.91 14.29
CA LEU A 153 -2.11 3.27 15.41
C LEU A 153 -1.80 4.65 15.98
N GLY A 154 -0.52 5.00 16.13
CA GLY A 154 -0.10 6.32 16.62
C GLY A 154 -0.56 7.47 15.71
N GLN A 155 -0.84 7.19 14.43
CA GLN A 155 -1.31 8.17 13.47
C GLN A 155 -2.83 8.15 13.30
N LEU A 156 -3.58 7.30 14.02
CA LEU A 156 -5.00 7.04 13.79
C LEU A 156 -5.88 8.29 13.89
N MET A 157 -5.53 9.23 14.77
CA MET A 157 -6.27 10.49 14.93
C MET A 157 -5.72 11.61 14.06
N THR A 158 -4.53 11.46 13.48
CA THR A 158 -3.97 12.42 12.53
C THR A 158 -4.67 12.25 11.19
N PRO A 159 -5.42 13.24 10.69
CA PRO A 159 -6.02 13.14 9.36
C PRO A 159 -4.92 13.15 8.29
N PRO A 160 -5.07 12.40 7.19
CA PRO A 160 -4.22 12.58 6.02
C PRO A 160 -4.43 13.96 5.39
N ARG A 161 -3.52 14.40 4.52
CA ARG A 161 -3.60 15.69 3.84
C ARG A 161 -5.00 15.95 3.29
N ALA A 162 -5.56 17.11 3.62
CA ALA A 162 -6.84 17.57 3.08
C ALA A 162 -6.79 17.67 1.55
N ASP A 163 -7.94 17.40 0.95
CA ASP A 163 -8.18 17.42 -0.49
C ASP A 163 -7.94 18.84 -1.07
#